data_AF-A0A2E1L8W4-F1
#
_entry.id   AF-A0A2E1L8W4-F1
#
_cell.length_a   1.000
_cell.length_b   1.000
_cell.length_c   1.000
_cell.angle_alpha   90.00
_cell.angle_beta   90.00
_cell.angle_gamma   90.00
#
_symmetry.space_group_name_H-M   'P 1'
#
loop_
_entity.id
_entity.type
_entity.pdbx_description
1 polymer ?
#
loop_
_entity_poly.entity_id
_entity_poly.type
_entity_poly.pdbx_seq_one_letter_code
_entity_poly.pdbx_strand_id
1 'polypeptide(L)'
;ENSWFNIGNDLISAFILGTFLGFACLVGDSTGSFIKRRRGLKREGEISSKAPLLDTLPFAVMVFLWGLLFLGDSLISSFDLLIPMLIIIIITPILHRSFNLIGYAIGWKDVPY
;
A
#
# COMPACT_ATOMS: atom_id res chain seq x y z
N GLU A 1 0.97 -8.87 -24.72
CA GLU A 1 1.94 -8.17 -23.86
C GLU A 1 3.18 -9.03 -23.70
N ASN A 2 4.34 -8.55 -24.18
CA ASN A 2 5.63 -9.19 -23.94
C ASN A 2 6.26 -8.60 -22.66
N SER A 3 5.56 -8.70 -21.53
CA SER A 3 6.15 -8.31 -20.25
C SER A 3 7.10 -9.40 -19.76
N TRP A 4 8.20 -9.01 -19.11
CA TRP A 4 9.26 -9.94 -18.68
C TRP A 4 8.77 -11.01 -17.68
N PHE A 5 7.68 -10.73 -16.97
CA PHE A 5 7.06 -11.66 -16.03
C PHE A 5 6.06 -12.61 -16.69
N ASN A 6 5.72 -12.41 -17.97
CA ASN A 6 4.84 -13.30 -18.72
C ASN A 6 5.65 -14.42 -19.39
N ILE A 7 5.75 -15.56 -18.71
CA ILE A 7 6.60 -16.70 -19.13
C ILE A 7 5.76 -17.79 -19.83
N GLY A 8 4.59 -17.44 -20.38
CA GLY A 8 3.73 -18.38 -21.13
C GLY A 8 2.93 -19.36 -20.24
N ASN A 9 2.98 -19.19 -18.92
CA ASN A 9 2.09 -19.88 -17.98
C ASN A 9 1.49 -18.86 -17.01
N ASP A 10 0.17 -18.68 -17.07
CA ASP A 10 -0.54 -17.65 -16.32
C ASP A 10 -0.37 -17.78 -14.80
N LEU A 11 -0.32 -19.01 -14.26
CA LEU A 11 -0.15 -19.24 -12.82
C LEU A 11 1.25 -18.80 -12.36
N ILE A 12 2.27 -19.13 -13.13
CA ILE A 12 3.66 -18.74 -12.82
C ILE A 12 3.80 -17.23 -12.95
N SER A 13 3.26 -16.63 -14.01
CA SER A 13 3.26 -15.18 -14.22
C SER A 13 2.56 -14.45 -13.06
N ALA A 14 1.40 -14.95 -12.61
CA ALA A 14 0.68 -14.40 -11.46
C ALA A 14 1.47 -14.54 -10.15
N PHE A 15 2.14 -15.67 -9.94
CA PHE A 15 3.00 -15.88 -8.77
C PHE A 15 4.18 -14.91 -8.74
N ILE A 16 4.87 -14.73 -9.87
CA ILE A 16 5.97 -13.78 -10.00
C ILE A 16 5.47 -12.36 -9.74
N LEU A 17 4.39 -11.95 -10.41
CA LEU A 17 3.82 -10.61 -10.28
C LEU A 17 3.36 -10.33 -8.84
N GLY A 18 2.65 -11.27 -8.22
CA GLY A 18 2.17 -11.16 -6.85
C GLY A 18 3.32 -11.10 -5.84
N THR A 19 4.36 -11.91 -6.02
CA THR A 19 5.56 -11.87 -5.17
C THR A 19 6.30 -10.55 -5.32
N PHE A 20 6.45 -10.07 -6.56
CA PHE A 20 7.14 -8.82 -6.86
C PHE A 20 6.43 -7.59 -6.26
N LEU A 21 5.12 -7.45 -6.51
CA LEU A 21 4.32 -6.34 -5.96
C LEU A 21 4.12 -6.49 -4.45
N GLY A 22 4.00 -7.71 -3.93
CA GLY A 22 3.97 -7.99 -2.49
C GLY A 22 5.27 -7.58 -1.78
N PHE A 23 6.42 -7.82 -2.40
CA PHE A 23 7.70 -7.32 -1.89
C PHE A 23 7.75 -5.78 -1.93
N ALA A 24 7.25 -5.13 -2.99
CA ALA A 24 7.12 -3.68 -3.08
C ALA A 24 6.32 -3.11 -1.90
N CYS A 25 5.17 -3.71 -1.63
CA CYS A 25 4.27 -3.36 -0.54
C CYS A 25 5.00 -3.35 0.81
N LEU A 26 5.73 -4.44 1.12
CA LEU A 26 6.53 -4.57 2.34
C LEU A 26 7.66 -3.54 2.43
N VAL A 27 8.32 -3.22 1.32
CA VAL A 27 9.35 -2.16 1.26
C VAL A 27 8.73 -0.80 1.57
N GLY A 28 7.55 -0.51 1.04
CA GLY A 28 6.79 0.71 1.33
C GLY A 28 6.48 0.86 2.81
N ASP A 29 5.88 -0.16 3.43
CA ASP A 29 5.53 -0.16 4.86
C ASP A 29 6.75 -0.10 5.77
N SER A 30 7.83 -0.77 5.39
CA SER A 30 9.10 -0.71 6.11
C SER A 30 9.69 0.70 6.06
N THR A 31 9.60 1.37 4.91
CA THR A 31 10.05 2.76 4.73
C THR A 31 9.19 3.72 5.56
N GLY A 32 7.87 3.57 5.54
CA GLY A 32 6.95 4.34 6.40
C GLY A 32 7.26 4.15 7.89
N SER A 33 7.49 2.90 8.30
CA SER A 33 7.91 2.55 9.65
C SER A 33 9.24 3.17 10.04
N PHE A 34 10.24 3.13 9.15
CA PHE A 34 11.53 3.77 9.37
C PHE A 34 11.39 5.30 9.58
N ILE A 35 10.63 5.98 8.71
CA ILE A 35 10.37 7.43 8.84
C ILE A 35 9.69 7.74 10.17
N LYS A 36 8.68 6.95 10.58
CA LYS A 36 8.03 7.10 11.89
C LYS A 36 9.04 7.04 13.04
N ARG A 37 9.97 6.08 13.03
CA ARG A 37 11.00 5.96 14.07
C ARG A 37 11.98 7.14 14.07
N ARG A 38 12.38 7.63 12.90
CA ARG A 38 13.24 8.82 12.79
C ARG A 38 12.57 10.09 13.31
N ARG A 39 11.25 10.18 13.23
CA ARG A 39 10.45 11.29 13.80
C ARG A 39 10.17 11.15 15.31
N GLY A 40 10.74 10.15 15.98
CA GLY A 40 10.54 9.95 17.41
C GLY A 40 9.18 9.37 17.80
N LEU A 41 8.37 8.93 16.83
CA LEU A 41 7.13 8.19 17.09
C LEU A 41 7.52 6.81 17.61
N LYS A 42 7.56 6.64 18.93
CA LYS A 42 7.83 5.37 19.63
C LYS A 42 6.61 4.46 19.56
N ARG A 43 6.83 3.15 19.69
CA ARG A 43 5.86 2.06 19.42
C ARG A 43 4.79 1.92 20.51
N GLU A 44 4.83 2.76 21.53
CA GLU A 44 4.08 2.61 22.77
C GLU A 44 3.23 3.86 23.05
N GLY A 45 1.95 3.63 23.38
CA GLY A 45 0.97 4.65 23.76
C GLY A 45 0.28 5.36 22.58
N GLU A 46 -0.63 6.28 22.91
CA GLU A 46 -1.45 7.06 21.97
C GLU A 46 -0.66 7.91 20.96
N ILE A 47 0.66 8.03 21.13
CA ILE A 47 1.53 8.90 20.35
C ILE A 47 1.99 8.21 19.05
N SER A 48 2.15 6.87 19.04
CA SER A 48 2.48 6.13 17.81
C SER A 48 1.35 6.15 16.80
N SER A 49 0.11 6.27 17.27
CA SER A 49 -1.09 6.01 16.49
C SER A 49 -1.65 7.24 15.76
N LYS A 50 -0.89 8.34 15.72
CA LYS A 50 -1.31 9.61 15.12
C LYS A 50 -0.68 9.87 13.75
N ALA A 51 -0.29 8.82 13.02
CA ALA A 51 0.33 8.96 11.69
C ALA A 51 -0.53 8.37 10.56
N PRO A 52 -1.83 8.76 10.44
CA PRO A 52 -2.80 8.08 9.59
C PRO A 52 -2.37 7.96 8.12
N LEU A 53 -1.68 8.97 7.57
CA LEU A 53 -1.18 8.90 6.18
C LEU A 53 0.05 7.99 6.03
N LEU A 54 0.95 7.98 7.02
CA LEU A 54 2.12 7.10 7.04
C LEU A 54 1.74 5.64 7.34
N ASP A 55 0.54 5.41 7.85
CA ASP A 55 0.02 4.06 8.13
C ASP A 55 -0.87 3.53 6.99
N THR A 56 -1.25 4.37 6.03
CA THR A 56 -2.22 4.02 4.96
C THR A 56 -1.66 4.12 3.56
N LEU A 57 -0.65 4.96 3.31
CA LEU A 57 -0.20 5.27 1.96
C LEU A 57 1.12 4.60 1.53
N PRO A 58 2.13 4.37 2.39
CA PRO A 58 3.44 3.92 1.92
C PRO A 58 3.42 2.61 1.12
N PHE A 59 2.60 1.64 1.51
CA PHE A 59 2.45 0.40 0.76
C PHE A 59 1.93 0.66 -0.66
N ALA A 60 0.83 1.41 -0.80
CA ALA A 60 0.16 1.65 -2.07
C ALA A 60 1.05 2.48 -3.01
N VAL A 61 1.69 3.52 -2.48
CA VAL A 61 2.63 4.36 -3.23
C VAL A 61 3.79 3.52 -3.76
N MET A 62 4.38 2.65 -2.93
CA MET A 62 5.50 1.81 -3.38
C MET A 62 5.07 0.79 -4.44
N VAL A 63 3.90 0.18 -4.29
CA VAL A 63 3.33 -0.74 -5.30
C VAL A 63 3.12 -0.05 -6.64
N PHE A 64 2.53 1.15 -6.66
CA PHE A 64 2.32 1.90 -7.90
C PHE A 64 3.63 2.36 -8.54
N LEU A 65 4.57 2.86 -7.74
CA LEU A 65 5.88 3.24 -8.23
C LEU A 65 6.62 2.05 -8.85
N TRP A 66 6.62 0.88 -8.20
CA TRP A 66 7.25 -0.31 -8.78
C TRP A 66 6.53 -0.83 -10.02
N GLY A 67 5.19 -0.79 -10.02
CA GLY A 67 4.41 -1.11 -11.20
C GLY A 67 4.85 -0.27 -12.40
N LEU A 68 4.84 1.05 -12.25
CA LEU A 68 5.20 2.00 -13.29
C LEU A 68 6.68 1.88 -13.74
N LEU A 69 7.60 1.58 -12.83
CA LEU A 69 9.03 1.49 -13.15
C LEU A 69 9.45 0.16 -13.77
N PHE A 70 8.85 -0.96 -13.33
CA PHE A 70 9.38 -2.28 -13.62
C PHE A 70 8.45 -3.17 -14.46
N LEU A 71 7.14 -2.89 -14.55
CA LEU A 71 6.23 -3.74 -15.32
C LEU A 71 6.09 -3.33 -16.81
N GLY A 72 6.79 -2.26 -17.22
CA GLY A 72 6.92 -1.86 -18.63
C GLY A 72 5.57 -1.56 -19.28
N ASP A 73 5.35 -2.11 -20.47
CA ASP A 73 4.11 -1.93 -21.25
C ASP A 73 2.95 -2.83 -20.80
N SER A 74 3.03 -3.41 -19.59
CA SER A 74 1.90 -4.17 -19.05
C SER A 74 0.71 -3.25 -18.79
N LEU A 75 -0.50 -3.79 -18.92
CA LEU A 75 -1.75 -3.08 -18.67
C LEU A 75 -1.80 -2.51 -17.26
N ILE A 76 -1.20 -3.21 -16.29
CA ILE A 76 -1.15 -2.86 -14.87
C ILE A 76 -0.24 -1.65 -14.60
N SER A 77 0.66 -1.32 -15.53
CA SER A 77 1.54 -0.15 -15.49
C SER A 77 1.17 0.92 -16.52
N SER A 78 0.01 0.81 -17.17
CA SER A 78 -0.46 1.83 -18.12
C SER A 78 -0.67 3.19 -17.46
N PHE A 79 -0.27 4.26 -18.15
CA PHE A 79 -0.55 5.64 -17.75
C PHE A 79 -2.05 5.94 -17.66
N ASP A 80 -2.89 5.18 -18.36
CA ASP A 80 -4.35 5.29 -18.26
C ASP A 80 -4.85 4.95 -16.85
N LEU A 81 -4.06 4.20 -16.07
CA LEU A 81 -4.38 3.83 -14.70
C LEU A 81 -3.96 4.88 -13.66
N LEU A 82 -3.33 6.00 -14.06
CA LEU A 82 -2.94 7.06 -13.12
C LEU A 82 -4.14 7.61 -12.34
N ILE A 83 -5.27 7.84 -13.01
CA ILE A 83 -6.49 8.34 -12.35
C ILE A 83 -7.00 7.31 -11.32
N PRO A 84 -7.23 6.03 -11.68
CA PRO A 84 -7.53 4.98 -10.71
C PRO A 84 -6.54 4.89 -9.53
N MET A 85 -5.23 4.96 -9.79
CA MET A 85 -4.20 4.92 -8.74
C MET A 85 -4.35 6.09 -7.76
N LEU A 86 -4.58 7.31 -8.27
CA LEU A 86 -4.84 8.48 -7.43
C LEU A 86 -6.12 8.33 -6.61
N ILE A 87 -7.19 7.79 -7.20
CA ILE A 87 -8.42 7.48 -6.48
C ILE A 87 -8.13 6.50 -5.33
N ILE A 88 -7.34 5.45 -5.55
CA ILE A 88 -6.96 4.50 -4.51
C ILE A 88 -6.16 5.18 -3.40
N ILE A 89 -5.20 6.05 -3.73
CA ILE A 89 -4.44 6.82 -2.73
C ILE A 89 -5.37 7.67 -1.86
N ILE A 90 -6.41 8.28 -2.45
CA ILE A 90 -7.35 9.13 -1.72
C ILE A 90 -8.33 8.31 -0.89
N ILE A 91 -8.86 7.20 -1.43
CA ILE A 91 -9.89 6.41 -0.77
C ILE A 91 -9.33 5.53 0.35
N THR A 92 -8.09 5.06 0.24
CA THR A 92 -7.44 4.20 1.24
C THR A 92 -7.48 4.79 2.67
N PRO A 93 -7.07 6.05 2.93
CA PRO A 93 -7.15 6.62 4.27
C PRO A 93 -8.61 6.83 4.73
N ILE A 94 -9.53 7.12 3.81
CA ILE A 94 -10.96 7.25 4.12
C ILE A 94 -11.53 5.90 4.59
N LEU A 95 -11.23 4.83 3.86
CA LEU A 95 -11.66 3.47 4.21
C LEU A 95 -11.06 3.03 5.54
N HIS A 96 -9.74 3.17 5.73
CA HIS A 96 -9.09 2.83 7.01
C HIS A 96 -9.72 3.58 8.18
N ARG A 97 -9.94 4.90 8.04
CA ARG A 97 -10.59 5.69 9.07
C ARG A 97 -12.01 5.23 9.35
N SER A 98 -12.78 4.94 8.31
CA SER A 98 -14.18 4.50 8.44
C SER A 98 -14.26 3.17 9.18
N PHE A 99 -13.42 2.20 8.83
CA PHE A 99 -13.35 0.91 9.54
C PHE A 99 -12.92 1.07 11.01
N ASN A 100 -11.95 1.95 11.29
CA ASN A 100 -11.51 2.20 12.67
C ASN A 100 -12.61 2.86 13.51
N LEU A 101 -13.39 3.78 12.93
CA LEU A 101 -14.54 4.40 13.60
C LEU A 101 -15.66 3.39 13.87
N ILE A 102 -16.00 2.54 12.90
CA ILE A 102 -17.01 1.50 13.07
C ILE A 102 -16.56 0.52 14.16
N GLY A 103 -15.30 0.06 14.10
CA GLY A 103 -14.72 -0.84 15.09
C GLY A 103 -14.74 -0.26 16.50
N TYR A 104 -14.46 1.04 16.65
CA TYR A 104 -14.57 1.73 17.93
C TYR A 104 -16.02 1.84 18.41
N ALA A 105 -16.96 2.19 17.52
CA ALA A 105 -18.37 2.35 17.87
C ALA A 105 -19.03 1.04 18.35
N ILE A 106 -18.58 -0.11 17.83
CA ILE A 106 -19.08 -1.45 18.24
C ILE A 106 -18.22 -2.09 19.35
N GLY A 107 -17.23 -1.38 19.88
CA GLY A 107 -16.37 -1.86 20.97
C GLY A 107 -15.33 -2.91 20.58
N TRP A 108 -15.03 -3.08 19.29
CA TRP A 108 -13.98 -3.98 18.78
C TRP A 108 -12.59 -3.34 18.78
N LYS A 109 -12.53 -2.00 18.86
CA LYS A 109 -11.30 -1.23 18.99
C LYS A 109 -11.40 -0.32 20.21
N ASP A 110 -10.29 -0.19 20.94
CA ASP A 110 -10.18 0.73 22.08
C ASP A 110 -10.06 2.21 21.65
N VAL A 111 -9.71 2.47 20.38
CA VAL A 111 -9.47 3.82 19.85
C VAL A 111 -10.07 4.02 18.45
N PRO A 112 -10.50 5.25 18.09
CA PRO A 112 -11.20 5.54 16.84
C PRO A 112 -10.28 5.79 15.62
N TYR A 113 -8.97 5.58 15.76
CA TYR A 113 -7.97 5.83 14.71
C TYR A 113 -7.23 4.59 14.26
#